data_AF-A0A928CLM4-F1
#
_entry.id   AF-A0A928CLM4-F1
#
_cell.length_a   1.000
_cell.length_b   1.000
_cell.length_c   1.000
_cell.angle_alpha   90.00
_cell.angle_beta   90.00
_cell.angle_gamma   90.00
#
_symmetry.space_group_name_H-M   'P 1'
#
loop_
_entity.id
_entity.type
_entity.pdbx_description
1 polymer ?
#
loop_
_entity_poly.entity_id
_entity_poly.type
_entity_poly.pdbx_seq_one_letter_code
_entity_poly.pdbx_strand_id
1 'polypeptide(L)'
;MLRSFVIMATAAVLMLALSGCASSNQERKMLSEDIEVLEVFAPEIRVLQDPRYRTNSQEKYLAAKKLAEGVDFSLTRSVETLEQIFLPADALITRSVEYGDEIAFYYNYQNNYVRFRFWRTKNVITESEVRIK
;
A
#
# COMPACT_ATOMS: atom_id res chain seq x y z
N MET A 1 -29.14 -39.07 -59.05
CA MET A 1 -29.26 -37.84 -58.23
C MET A 1 -28.54 -38.08 -56.91
N LEU A 2 -27.25 -37.78 -56.89
CA LEU A 2 -26.36 -38.07 -55.75
C LEU A 2 -26.41 -36.85 -54.82
N ARG A 3 -27.00 -37.02 -53.63
CA ARG A 3 -27.13 -35.95 -52.63
C ARG A 3 -25.82 -35.80 -51.86
N SER A 4 -25.24 -34.62 -51.98
CA SER A 4 -24.15 -34.10 -51.16
C SER A 4 -24.46 -34.25 -49.66
N PHE A 5 -23.55 -34.84 -48.90
CA PHE A 5 -23.46 -34.60 -47.46
C PHE A 5 -22.15 -33.90 -47.16
N VAL A 6 -22.33 -32.69 -46.65
CA VAL A 6 -21.34 -31.68 -46.34
C VAL A 6 -20.58 -32.07 -45.08
N ILE A 7 -19.29 -31.82 -45.16
CA ILE A 7 -18.25 -31.94 -44.14
C ILE A 7 -18.68 -31.25 -42.85
N MET A 8 -18.82 -32.00 -41.75
CA MET A 8 -19.06 -31.47 -40.40
C MET A 8 -17.83 -31.74 -39.55
N ALA A 9 -16.82 -30.86 -39.65
CA ALA A 9 -15.63 -30.93 -38.81
C ALA A 9 -14.93 -29.56 -38.70
N THR A 10 -15.64 -28.51 -38.26
CA THR A 10 -15.02 -27.22 -37.92
C THR A 10 -15.81 -26.51 -36.82
N ALA A 11 -15.77 -27.06 -35.60
CA ALA A 11 -16.26 -26.37 -34.40
C ALA A 11 -15.28 -26.51 -33.21
N ALA A 12 -13.98 -26.57 -33.51
CA ALA A 12 -12.90 -26.60 -32.52
C ALA A 12 -12.00 -25.35 -32.60
N VAL A 13 -12.47 -24.28 -33.23
CA VAL A 13 -11.80 -22.98 -33.29
C VAL A 13 -12.81 -21.96 -32.80
N LEU A 14 -12.91 -21.75 -31.47
CA LEU A 14 -13.33 -20.47 -30.86
C LEU A 14 -13.44 -20.49 -29.31
N MET A 15 -13.10 -21.57 -28.61
CA MET A 15 -13.14 -21.58 -27.12
C MET A 15 -11.81 -21.26 -26.42
N LEU A 16 -10.73 -20.96 -27.16
CA LEU A 16 -9.43 -20.57 -26.59
C LEU A 16 -9.19 -19.05 -26.54
N ALA A 17 -10.19 -18.23 -26.88
CA ALA A 17 -10.09 -16.76 -26.89
C ALA A 17 -10.70 -16.08 -25.66
N LEU A 18 -10.97 -16.83 -24.58
CA LEU A 18 -11.46 -16.29 -23.30
C LEU A 18 -10.49 -16.55 -22.14
N SER A 19 -9.18 -16.70 -22.41
CA SER A 19 -8.18 -16.28 -21.43
C SER A 19 -8.17 -14.76 -21.41
N GLY A 20 -9.22 -14.19 -20.81
CA GLY A 20 -9.25 -12.78 -20.48
C GLY A 20 -7.95 -12.46 -19.78
N CYS A 21 -7.19 -11.51 -20.34
CA CYS A 21 -6.21 -10.78 -19.58
C CYS A 21 -6.93 -10.39 -18.30
N ALA A 22 -6.55 -10.99 -17.16
CA ALA A 22 -7.03 -10.55 -15.87
C ALA A 22 -6.80 -9.04 -15.87
N SER A 23 -7.89 -8.30 -15.93
CA SER A 23 -7.87 -6.85 -16.01
C SER A 23 -7.09 -6.41 -14.78
N SER A 24 -5.86 -5.97 -14.99
CA SER A 24 -4.98 -5.44 -13.96
C SER A 24 -5.47 -4.06 -13.52
N ASN A 25 -6.78 -3.89 -13.35
CA ASN A 25 -7.42 -2.81 -12.62
C ASN A 25 -7.19 -3.00 -11.12
N GLN A 26 -6.00 -3.46 -10.73
CA GLN A 26 -5.46 -3.14 -9.44
C GLN A 26 -5.13 -1.66 -9.56
N GLU A 27 -6.02 -0.83 -9.04
CA GLU A 27 -5.84 0.62 -8.96
C GLU A 27 -4.40 0.86 -8.49
N ARG A 28 -3.57 1.42 -9.38
CA ARG A 28 -2.14 1.52 -9.14
C ARG A 28 -1.96 2.43 -7.94
N LYS A 29 -1.35 1.91 -6.87
CA LYS A 29 -1.03 2.71 -5.69
C LYS A 29 -0.18 3.91 -6.09
N MET A 30 -0.45 5.06 -5.48
CA MET A 30 0.36 6.27 -5.64
C MET A 30 1.69 6.09 -4.91
N LEU A 31 2.80 6.59 -5.44
CA LEU A 31 4.07 6.51 -4.72
C LEU A 31 4.05 7.50 -3.57
N SER A 32 4.59 7.12 -2.41
CA SER A 32 4.61 8.00 -1.22
C SER A 32 5.28 9.36 -1.44
N GLU A 33 6.15 9.46 -2.44
CA GLU A 33 6.91 10.66 -2.81
C GLU A 33 6.18 11.52 -3.86
N ASP A 34 5.05 11.05 -4.43
CA ASP A 34 4.25 11.84 -5.35
C ASP A 34 3.56 12.98 -4.58
N ILE A 35 3.70 14.21 -5.08
CA ILE A 35 3.17 15.42 -4.43
C ILE A 35 1.65 15.35 -4.18
N GLU A 36 0.93 14.65 -5.06
CA GLU A 36 -0.52 14.47 -5.02
C GLU A 36 -0.98 13.60 -3.83
N VAL A 37 -0.10 12.79 -3.23
CA VAL A 37 -0.46 11.95 -2.07
C VAL A 37 -0.97 12.80 -0.91
N LEU A 38 -0.31 13.93 -0.65
CA LEU A 38 -0.69 14.84 0.44
C LEU A 38 -2.07 15.47 0.23
N GLU A 39 -2.50 15.61 -1.03
CA GLU A 39 -3.81 16.17 -1.37
C GLU A 39 -4.89 15.09 -1.38
N VAL A 40 -4.64 13.97 -2.05
CA VAL A 40 -5.60 12.86 -2.20
C VAL A 40 -5.91 12.19 -0.86
N PHE A 41 -4.89 12.03 0.00
CA PHE A 41 -5.01 11.41 1.33
C PHE A 41 -4.98 12.43 2.48
N ALA A 42 -5.24 13.71 2.19
CA ALA A 42 -5.27 14.77 3.21
C ALA A 42 -6.17 14.44 4.41
N PRO A 43 -7.39 13.85 4.24
CA PRO A 43 -8.24 13.48 5.38
C PRO A 43 -7.60 12.45 6.29
N GLU A 44 -6.95 11.43 5.73
CA GLU A 44 -6.29 10.35 6.47
C GLU A 44 -5.02 10.85 7.16
N ILE A 45 -4.18 11.60 6.44
CA ILE A 45 -2.96 12.22 6.98
C ILE A 45 -3.31 13.11 8.17
N ARG A 46 -4.35 13.94 8.05
CA ARG A 46 -4.81 14.79 9.16
C ARG A 46 -5.17 13.97 10.41
N VAL A 47 -5.79 12.79 10.25
CA VAL A 47 -6.11 11.91 11.38
C VAL A 47 -4.84 11.29 11.97
N LEU A 48 -3.89 10.87 11.12
CA LEU A 48 -2.61 10.31 11.57
C LEU A 48 -1.73 11.34 12.27
N GLN A 49 -1.80 12.61 11.87
CA GLN A 49 -1.08 13.73 12.49
C GLN A 49 -1.78 14.29 13.74
N ASP A 50 -3.03 13.92 14.02
CA ASP A 50 -3.77 14.48 15.16
C ASP A 50 -3.33 13.81 16.49
N PRO A 51 -2.73 14.57 17.43
CA PRO A 51 -2.25 14.02 18.70
C PRO A 51 -3.38 13.65 19.66
N ARG A 52 -4.63 14.02 19.38
CA ARG A 52 -5.79 13.66 20.22
C ARG A 52 -6.15 12.18 20.09
N TYR A 53 -5.86 11.57 18.94
CA TYR A 53 -6.07 10.15 18.72
C TYR A 53 -4.83 9.35 19.09
N ARG A 54 -5.00 8.36 19.97
CA ARG A 54 -3.94 7.41 20.30
C ARG A 54 -3.69 6.46 19.13
N THR A 55 -2.49 5.88 19.05
CA THR A 55 -2.11 4.90 18.03
C THR A 55 -3.03 3.66 18.01
N ASN A 56 -3.69 3.35 19.12
CA ASN A 56 -4.64 2.24 19.23
C ASN A 56 -6.13 2.63 19.04
N SER A 57 -6.40 3.80 18.46
CA SER A 57 -7.75 4.29 18.16
C SER A 57 -8.29 3.71 16.85
N GLN A 58 -9.62 3.65 16.73
CA GLN A 58 -10.26 3.21 15.50
C GLN A 58 -9.95 4.17 14.34
N GLU A 59 -9.92 5.48 14.63
CA GLU A 59 -9.68 6.55 13.68
C GLU A 59 -8.30 6.42 13.05
N LYS A 60 -7.23 6.32 13.86
CA LYS A 60 -5.88 6.15 13.32
C LYS A 60 -5.72 4.81 12.60
N TYR A 61 -6.32 3.73 13.10
CA TYR A 61 -6.29 2.44 12.39
C TYR A 61 -6.94 2.53 11.00
N LEU A 62 -8.12 3.13 10.88
CA LEU A 62 -8.82 3.23 9.59
C LEU A 62 -8.09 4.15 8.61
N ALA A 63 -7.56 5.29 9.09
CA ALA A 63 -6.76 6.20 8.28
C ALA A 63 -5.48 5.53 7.77
N ALA A 64 -4.76 4.85 8.67
CA ALA A 64 -3.58 4.07 8.32
C ALA A 64 -3.88 2.96 7.31
N LYS A 65 -5.00 2.25 7.48
CA LYS A 65 -5.41 1.17 6.57
C LYS A 65 -5.64 1.70 5.16
N LYS A 66 -6.38 2.79 5.03
CA LYS A 66 -6.67 3.41 3.72
C LYS A 66 -5.41 3.93 3.05
N LEU A 67 -4.49 4.54 3.80
CA LEU A 67 -3.17 4.93 3.29
C LEU A 67 -2.36 3.72 2.82
N ALA A 68 -2.29 2.64 3.60
CA ALA A 68 -1.55 1.43 3.23
C ALA A 68 -2.14 0.73 2.00
N GLU A 69 -3.45 0.82 1.79
CA GLU A 69 -4.15 0.28 0.62
C GLU A 69 -3.93 1.12 -0.64
N GLY A 70 -3.85 2.45 -0.52
CA GLY A 70 -3.76 3.37 -1.65
C GLY A 70 -2.37 3.93 -1.99
N VAL A 71 -1.42 3.85 -1.06
CA VAL A 71 -0.06 4.40 -1.22
C VAL A 71 0.98 3.29 -1.16
N ASP A 72 1.92 3.35 -2.09
CA ASP A 72 3.11 2.50 -2.14
C ASP A 72 4.31 3.22 -1.53
N PHE A 73 4.82 2.64 -0.45
CA PHE A 73 5.95 3.15 0.31
C PHE A 73 7.29 2.50 -0.10
N SER A 74 7.28 1.54 -1.05
CA SER A 74 8.48 0.82 -1.49
C SER A 74 9.61 1.72 -2.01
N LEU A 75 9.25 2.93 -2.46
CA LEU A 75 10.18 3.92 -2.98
C LEU A 75 10.33 5.16 -2.07
N THR A 76 9.85 5.12 -0.82
CA THR A 76 10.10 6.22 0.13
C THR A 76 11.62 6.37 0.33
N ARG A 77 12.12 7.60 0.20
CA ARG A 77 13.54 7.95 0.29
C ARG A 77 13.84 8.92 1.42
N SER A 78 12.88 9.71 1.87
CA SER A 78 13.11 10.75 2.88
C SER A 78 12.34 10.49 4.17
N VAL A 79 13.01 10.75 5.30
CA VAL A 79 12.34 10.82 6.61
C VAL A 79 11.33 11.97 6.65
N GLU A 80 11.59 13.07 5.92
CA GLU A 80 10.67 14.21 5.85
C GLU A 80 9.31 13.81 5.28
N THR A 81 9.29 12.94 4.26
CA THR A 81 8.05 12.39 3.69
C THR A 81 7.25 11.64 4.75
N LEU A 82 7.91 10.92 5.66
CA LEU A 82 7.26 10.25 6.78
C LEU A 82 6.68 11.25 7.78
N GLU A 83 7.39 12.33 8.08
CA GLU A 83 6.95 13.38 9.01
C GLU A 83 5.77 14.20 8.45
N GLN A 84 5.65 14.29 7.13
CA GLN A 84 4.49 14.90 6.45
C GLN A 84 3.24 14.01 6.51
N ILE A 85 3.38 12.70 6.64
CA ILE A 85 2.27 11.73 6.62
C ILE A 85 1.86 11.31 8.03
N PHE A 86 2.83 11.09 8.92
CA PHE A 86 2.63 10.53 10.24
C PHE A 86 2.98 11.53 11.34
N LEU A 87 2.34 11.41 12.50
CA LEU A 87 2.75 12.15 13.68
C LEU A 87 4.11 11.62 14.19
N PRO A 88 5.18 12.44 14.29
CA PRO A 88 6.48 11.96 14.75
C PRO A 88 6.46 11.34 16.16
N ALA A 89 5.54 11.78 17.02
CA ALA A 89 5.37 11.23 18.37
C ALA A 89 4.85 9.78 18.39
N ASP A 90 4.27 9.30 17.28
CA ASP A 90 3.82 7.91 17.14
C ASP A 90 4.94 6.97 16.69
N ALA A 91 6.10 7.52 16.31
CA ALA A 91 7.22 6.73 15.81
C ALA A 91 7.90 5.95 16.94
N LEU A 92 8.01 4.64 16.75
CA LEU A 92 8.86 3.76 17.55
C LEU A 92 10.22 3.65 16.85
N ILE A 93 11.25 4.24 17.45
CA ILE A 93 12.60 4.23 16.87
C ILE A 93 13.45 3.18 17.57
N THR A 94 13.93 2.19 16.81
CA THR A 94 14.87 1.17 17.29
C THR A 94 16.20 1.34 16.57
N ARG A 95 17.31 1.35 17.31
CA ARG A 95 18.66 1.51 16.71
C ARG A 95 19.30 0.17 16.47
N SER A 96 19.76 -0.10 15.25
CA SER A 96 20.58 -1.27 14.93
C SER A 96 21.92 -0.85 14.33
N VAL A 97 23.00 -1.44 14.84
CA VAL A 97 24.36 -1.20 14.34
C VAL A 97 24.55 -1.86 12.96
N GLU A 98 23.80 -2.93 12.67
CA GLU A 98 23.98 -3.76 11.47
C GLU A 98 23.07 -3.31 10.30
N TYR A 99 21.88 -2.81 10.59
CA TYR A 99 20.84 -2.52 9.58
C TYR A 99 20.37 -1.05 9.54
N GLY A 100 20.99 -0.17 10.33
CA GLY A 100 20.56 1.22 10.50
C GLY A 100 19.47 1.41 11.55
N ASP A 101 18.96 2.64 11.67
CA ASP A 101 17.85 2.94 12.57
C ASP A 101 16.53 2.51 11.91
N GLU A 102 15.67 1.85 12.66
CA GLU A 102 14.29 1.54 12.26
C GLU A 102 13.35 2.59 12.83
N ILE A 103 12.45 3.11 11.99
CA ILE A 103 11.27 3.89 12.36
C ILE A 103 10.05 3.02 12.09
N ALA A 104 9.26 2.72 13.12
CA ALA A 104 8.02 1.98 12.99
C ALA A 104 6.81 2.81 13.44
N PHE A 105 5.77 2.86 12.61
CA PHE A 105 4.44 3.36 12.97
C PHE A 105 3.50 2.17 13.08
N TYR A 106 2.91 1.99 14.26
CA TYR A 106 2.04 0.85 14.55
C TYR A 106 0.67 1.34 15.01
N TYR A 107 -0.34 1.10 14.19
CA TYR A 107 -1.72 1.47 14.46
C TYR A 107 -2.56 0.21 14.60
N ASN A 108 -3.21 0.02 15.75
CA ASN A 108 -3.95 -1.20 16.06
C ASN A 108 -5.35 -0.89 16.58
N TYR A 109 -6.34 -1.68 16.18
CA TYR A 109 -7.68 -1.55 16.73
C TYR A 109 -8.32 -2.93 16.82
N GLN A 110 -8.80 -3.29 18.02
CA GLN A 110 -9.25 -4.63 18.34
C GLN A 110 -8.16 -5.67 17.99
N ASN A 111 -8.44 -6.63 17.10
CA ASN A 111 -7.52 -7.69 16.69
C ASN A 111 -6.80 -7.41 15.36
N ASN A 112 -6.94 -6.19 14.82
CA ASN A 112 -6.39 -5.79 13.52
C ASN A 112 -5.25 -4.79 13.71
N TYR A 113 -4.35 -4.71 12.74
CA TYR A 113 -3.28 -3.72 12.75
C TYR A 113 -2.84 -3.27 11.36
N VAL A 114 -2.24 -2.09 11.32
CA VAL A 114 -1.45 -1.58 10.20
C VAL A 114 -0.08 -1.18 10.74
N ARG A 115 0.98 -1.71 10.13
CA ARG A 115 2.35 -1.43 10.53
C ARG A 115 3.15 -0.95 9.33
N PHE A 116 3.76 0.21 9.47
CA PHE A 116 4.75 0.75 8.55
C PHE A 116 6.10 0.71 9.23
N ARG A 117 7.09 0.07 8.63
CA ARG A 117 8.48 0.05 9.11
C ARG A 117 9.36 0.64 8.02
N PHE A 118 10.30 1.47 8.43
CA PHE A 118 11.26 2.11 7.57
C PHE A 118 12.64 1.99 8.17
N TRP A 119 13.61 1.51 7.42
CA TRP A 119 15.00 1.51 7.82
C TRP A 119 15.67 2.73 7.23
N ARG A 120 16.51 3.39 8.02
CA ARG A 120 17.16 4.63 7.63
C ARG A 120 18.61 4.71 8.04
N THR A 121 19.33 5.50 7.26
CA THR A 121 20.63 6.07 7.64
C THR A 121 20.51 7.58 7.61
N LYS A 122 20.63 8.24 8.76
CA LYS A 122 20.37 9.69 8.93
C LYS A 122 18.95 10.05 8.48
N ASN A 123 18.81 10.81 7.38
CA ASN A 123 17.53 11.25 6.84
C ASN A 123 17.08 10.46 5.60
N VAL A 124 17.84 9.43 5.21
CA VAL A 124 17.57 8.65 4.02
C VAL A 124 16.95 7.31 4.40
N ILE A 125 15.78 7.02 3.83
CA ILE A 125 15.13 5.71 3.92
C ILE A 125 15.77 4.75 2.92
N THR A 126 16.21 3.60 3.42
CA THR A 126 16.88 2.56 2.64
C THR A 126 15.96 1.39 2.31
N GLU A 127 15.00 1.11 3.18
CA GLU A 127 14.04 0.01 3.02
C GLU A 127 12.72 0.37 3.72
N SER A 128 11.62 -0.19 3.22
CA SER A 128 10.28 -0.03 3.79
C SER A 128 9.53 -1.36 3.82
N GLU A 129 8.73 -1.59 4.85
CA GLU A 129 7.80 -2.70 4.95
C GLU A 129 6.44 -2.20 5.42
N VAL A 130 5.37 -2.57 4.70
CA VAL A 130 3.99 -2.30 5.11
C VAL A 130 3.25 -3.62 5.33
N ARG A 131 2.65 -3.79 6.51
CA ARG A 131 1.81 -4.96 6.82
C ARG A 131 0.44 -4.54 7.33
N ILE A 132 -0.58 -5.26 6.86
CA ILE A 132 -1.97 -5.12 7.29
C ILE A 132 -2.42 -6.50 7.78
N LYS A 133 -3.12 -6.52 8.92
CA LYS A 133 -3.85 -7.69 9.43
C LYS A 133 -5.26 -7.28 9.82
#